data_AF-A0A1S3QQB8-F1
#
_entry.id   AF-A0A1S3QQB8-F1
#
_cell.length_a   1.000
_cell.length_b   1.000
_cell.length_c   1.000
_cell.angle_alpha   90.00
_cell.angle_beta   90.00
_cell.angle_gamma   90.00
#
_symmetry.space_group_name_H-M   'P 1'
#
loop_
_entity.id
_entity.type
_entity.pdbx_description
1 polymer ?
#
loop_
_entity_poly.entity_id
_entity_poly.type
_entity_poly.pdbx_seq_one_letter_code
_entity_poly.pdbx_strand_id
1 'polypeptide(L)'
;MEGKKGCYHVVLFLPAVTESAVWLGLLSCCIISPSCKEDICNGVSSLLVYVNSLKGLASIRDAVWDLLSTDSISQHWSFICQRLLERPLALWEDFLQQLFLQRLQAITQEGTETISTRCRQLLSSALRDLEGQPTPPGPGPPGSSPPLPSRGALYEADVASFLWSEAQGDLLSDAAWVSVSQRGPQHRSGLAMKTQALTPCVQIFCSSLDDALRDRLDDLQHYLPSDNTGRETDG
;
A
#
# COMPACT_ATOMS: atom_id res chain seq x y z
N MET A 1 -25.95 38.77 -23.26
CA MET A 1 -26.50 37.81 -22.28
C MET A 1 -27.12 36.65 -23.07
N GLU A 2 -26.26 35.96 -23.81
CA GLU A 2 -26.52 34.62 -24.35
C GLU A 2 -26.88 33.66 -23.20
N GLY A 3 -27.77 32.69 -23.32
CA GLY A 3 -28.20 31.96 -24.51
C GLY A 3 -28.29 30.48 -24.14
N LYS A 4 -29.00 30.14 -23.05
CA LYS A 4 -29.31 28.75 -22.69
C LYS A 4 -30.44 28.27 -23.59
N LYS A 5 -30.09 27.73 -24.76
CA LYS A 5 -31.02 27.00 -25.63
C LYS A 5 -30.36 25.71 -26.11
N GLY A 6 -31.06 24.61 -25.89
CA GLY A 6 -30.98 23.42 -26.74
C GLY A 6 -30.17 22.25 -26.20
N CYS A 7 -30.84 21.36 -25.45
CA CYS A 7 -30.59 19.91 -25.47
C CYS A 7 -31.86 19.11 -25.08
N TYR A 8 -33.05 19.64 -25.40
CA TYR A 8 -34.33 18.95 -25.19
C TYR A 8 -35.15 18.96 -26.48
N HIS A 9 -34.53 18.65 -27.63
CA HIS A 9 -35.29 18.55 -28.87
C HIS A 9 -34.64 17.69 -29.96
N VAL A 10 -33.97 16.60 -29.57
CA VAL A 10 -33.68 15.49 -30.49
C VAL A 10 -34.17 14.19 -29.84
N VAL A 11 -35.45 14.18 -29.50
CA VAL A 11 -36.22 12.94 -29.40
C VAL A 11 -37.42 13.23 -30.25
N LEU A 12 -37.45 12.76 -31.50
CA LEU A 12 -38.66 12.45 -32.26
C LEU A 12 -38.25 12.04 -33.68
N PHE A 13 -38.24 10.72 -33.88
CA PHE A 13 -38.67 9.95 -35.07
C PHE A 13 -37.74 8.78 -35.37
N LEU A 14 -37.91 7.67 -34.64
CA LEU A 14 -37.72 6.36 -35.22
C LEU A 14 -38.90 5.47 -34.77
N PRO A 15 -39.74 4.95 -35.70
CA PRO A 15 -40.75 3.98 -35.35
C PRO A 15 -40.07 2.62 -35.14
N ALA A 16 -40.43 1.96 -34.04
CA ALA A 16 -40.33 0.51 -33.82
C ALA A 16 -38.98 -0.17 -34.14
N VAL A 17 -37.97 -0.05 -33.26
CA VAL A 17 -36.80 -0.96 -33.26
C VAL A 17 -36.28 -1.12 -31.82
N THR A 18 -36.43 -2.34 -31.27
CA THR A 18 -35.67 -3.04 -30.20
C THR A 18 -35.06 -2.24 -29.02
N GLU A 19 -35.06 -2.82 -27.80
CA GLU A 19 -34.34 -2.33 -26.60
C GLU A 19 -32.94 -1.73 -26.88
N SER A 20 -32.25 -2.23 -27.90
CA SER A 20 -30.98 -1.74 -28.45
C SER A 20 -30.96 -0.25 -28.84
N ALA A 21 -32.07 0.34 -29.28
CA ALA A 21 -32.11 1.75 -29.73
C ALA A 21 -32.11 2.75 -28.58
N VAL A 22 -32.65 2.37 -27.41
CA VAL A 22 -32.60 3.18 -26.18
C VAL A 22 -31.18 3.20 -25.64
N TRP A 23 -30.49 2.06 -25.68
CA TRP A 23 -29.07 1.96 -25.38
C TRP A 23 -28.23 2.80 -26.34
N LEU A 24 -28.47 2.75 -27.65
CA LEU A 24 -27.74 3.58 -28.63
C LEU A 24 -27.97 5.09 -28.42
N GLY A 25 -29.17 5.52 -28.02
CA GLY A 25 -29.47 6.90 -27.68
C GLY A 25 -28.77 7.38 -26.41
N LEU A 26 -28.77 6.55 -25.35
CA LEU A 26 -28.03 6.81 -24.11
C LEU A 26 -26.51 6.79 -24.33
N LEU A 27 -25.99 5.84 -25.12
CA LEU A 27 -24.57 5.71 -25.44
C LEU A 27 -24.08 6.87 -26.31
N SER A 28 -24.88 7.30 -27.29
CA SER A 28 -24.56 8.45 -28.14
C SER A 28 -24.57 9.77 -27.34
N CYS A 29 -25.48 9.93 -26.37
CA CYS A 29 -25.50 11.11 -25.50
C CYS A 29 -24.36 11.08 -24.46
N CYS A 30 -24.01 9.89 -23.97
CA CYS A 30 -22.98 9.71 -22.96
C CYS A 30 -21.55 9.86 -23.47
N ILE A 31 -21.33 9.56 -24.75
CA ILE A 31 -20.00 9.61 -25.36
C ILE A 31 -19.70 11.02 -25.91
N ILE A 32 -20.71 11.83 -26.25
CA ILE A 32 -20.53 13.16 -26.86
C ILE A 32 -20.55 14.29 -25.81
N SER A 33 -21.12 14.07 -24.62
CA SER A 33 -21.13 15.08 -23.55
C SER A 33 -19.98 14.84 -22.55
N PRO A 34 -19.12 15.85 -22.26
CA PRO A 34 -18.10 15.74 -21.21
C PRO A 34 -18.69 15.35 -19.85
N SER A 35 -19.96 15.67 -19.61
CA SER A 35 -20.65 15.35 -18.36
C SER A 35 -20.83 13.85 -18.12
N CYS A 36 -21.17 13.04 -19.13
CA CYS A 36 -21.38 11.61 -18.86
C CYS A 36 -20.05 10.85 -18.73
N LYS A 37 -18.98 11.28 -19.43
CA LYS A 37 -17.62 10.82 -19.13
C LYS A 37 -17.29 11.06 -17.65
N GLU A 38 -17.56 12.26 -17.16
CA GLU A 38 -17.30 12.65 -15.79
C GLU A 38 -18.16 11.86 -14.79
N ASP A 39 -19.43 11.61 -15.11
CA ASP A 39 -20.33 10.81 -14.27
C ASP A 39 -19.90 9.34 -14.17
N ILE A 40 -19.50 8.71 -15.28
CA ILE A 40 -18.97 7.34 -15.29
C ILE A 40 -17.64 7.29 -14.52
N CYS A 41 -16.75 8.24 -14.76
CA CYS A 41 -15.48 8.35 -14.03
C CYS A 41 -15.69 8.53 -12.52
N ASN A 42 -16.67 9.35 -12.12
CA ASN A 42 -17.03 9.57 -10.72
C ASN A 42 -17.63 8.31 -10.09
N GLY A 43 -18.50 7.60 -10.82
CA GLY A 43 -19.06 6.32 -10.39
C GLY A 43 -17.98 5.27 -10.15
N VAL A 44 -17.09 5.05 -11.11
CA VAL A 44 -15.97 4.09 -10.97
C VAL A 44 -15.01 4.53 -9.88
N SER A 45 -14.67 5.83 -9.79
CA SER A 45 -13.83 6.36 -8.72
C SER A 45 -14.41 6.09 -7.33
N SER A 46 -15.73 6.29 -7.16
CA SER A 46 -16.42 6.03 -5.89
C SER A 46 -16.33 4.57 -5.45
N LEU A 47 -16.29 3.64 -6.41
CA LEU A 47 -16.12 2.22 -6.15
C LEU A 47 -14.66 1.86 -5.85
N LEU A 48 -13.71 2.47 -6.58
CA LEU A 48 -12.28 2.24 -6.39
C LEU A 48 -11.78 2.72 -5.02
N VAL A 49 -12.47 3.66 -4.37
CA VAL A 49 -12.14 4.13 -3.01
C VAL A 49 -12.15 3.01 -1.95
N TYR A 50 -12.87 1.91 -2.18
CA TYR A 50 -12.90 0.78 -1.24
C TYR A 50 -11.71 -0.17 -1.39
N VAL A 51 -10.90 -0.01 -2.44
CA VAL A 51 -9.76 -0.89 -2.72
C VAL A 51 -8.53 -0.37 -2.01
N ASN A 52 -8.13 -1.00 -0.91
CA ASN A 52 -7.03 -0.51 -0.06
C ASN A 52 -5.69 -1.23 -0.29
N SER A 53 -5.68 -2.28 -1.10
CA SER A 53 -4.46 -3.01 -1.47
C SER A 53 -4.17 -2.87 -2.95
N LEU A 54 -2.88 -2.82 -3.26
CA LEU A 54 -2.38 -2.84 -4.61
C LEU A 54 -2.71 -4.19 -5.27
N LYS A 55 -2.54 -5.30 -4.56
CA LYS A 55 -3.02 -6.61 -5.03
C LYS A 55 -4.48 -6.61 -5.48
N GLY A 56 -5.37 -5.98 -4.70
CA GLY A 56 -6.80 -5.89 -5.04
C GLY A 56 -7.03 -5.06 -6.30
N LEU A 57 -6.36 -3.92 -6.41
CA LEU A 57 -6.49 -3.04 -7.58
C LEU A 57 -5.93 -3.72 -8.84
N ALA A 58 -4.83 -4.48 -8.74
CA ALA A 58 -4.26 -5.25 -9.85
C ALA A 58 -5.22 -6.36 -10.31
N SER A 59 -5.82 -7.10 -9.37
CA SER A 59 -6.82 -8.12 -9.70
C SER A 59 -8.05 -7.56 -10.42
N ILE A 60 -8.53 -6.36 -10.02
CA ILE A 60 -9.63 -5.70 -10.71
C ILE A 60 -9.19 -5.25 -12.11
N ARG A 61 -7.99 -4.68 -12.26
CA ARG A 61 -7.44 -4.31 -13.57
C ARG A 61 -7.43 -5.52 -14.50
N ASP A 62 -6.87 -6.64 -14.04
CA ASP A 62 -6.69 -7.83 -14.87
C ASP A 62 -8.06 -8.41 -15.27
N ALA A 63 -9.02 -8.47 -14.34
CA ALA A 63 -10.39 -8.89 -14.65
C ALA A 63 -11.11 -7.96 -15.66
N VAL A 64 -10.91 -6.64 -15.54
CA VAL A 64 -11.45 -5.67 -16.50
C VAL A 64 -10.76 -5.82 -17.86
N TRP A 65 -9.45 -6.03 -17.88
CA TRP A 65 -8.69 -6.25 -19.11
C TRP A 65 -9.12 -7.53 -19.81
N ASP A 66 -9.31 -8.64 -19.09
CA ASP A 66 -9.81 -9.91 -19.63
C ASP A 66 -11.22 -9.77 -20.23
N LEU A 67 -12.10 -9.03 -19.54
CA LEU A 67 -13.44 -8.74 -20.04
C LEU A 67 -13.40 -7.93 -21.34
N LEU A 68 -12.56 -6.88 -21.38
CA LEU A 68 -12.41 -6.03 -22.57
C LEU A 68 -11.71 -6.75 -23.73
N SER A 69 -10.81 -7.69 -23.42
CA SER A 69 -10.06 -8.47 -24.40
C SER A 69 -10.84 -9.67 -24.96
N THR A 70 -12.01 -9.97 -24.38
CA THR A 70 -12.88 -11.04 -24.88
C THR A 70 -13.39 -10.70 -26.28
N ASP A 71 -13.16 -11.59 -27.26
CA ASP A 71 -13.45 -11.36 -28.69
C ASP A 71 -14.87 -10.87 -28.99
N SER A 72 -15.87 -11.35 -28.24
CA SER A 72 -17.26 -10.94 -28.42
C SER A 72 -17.50 -9.48 -28.02
N ILE A 73 -16.83 -9.01 -26.98
CA ILE A 73 -16.98 -7.65 -26.45
C ILE A 73 -16.10 -6.69 -27.26
N SER A 74 -14.85 -7.07 -27.56
CA SER A 74 -13.92 -6.23 -28.32
C SER A 74 -14.41 -5.94 -29.74
N GLN A 75 -14.94 -6.94 -30.45
CA GLN A 75 -15.48 -6.78 -31.81
C GLN A 75 -16.80 -6.00 -31.81
N HIS A 76 -17.69 -6.26 -30.84
CA HIS A 76 -18.97 -5.55 -30.75
C HIS A 76 -18.76 -4.08 -30.37
N TRP A 77 -17.89 -3.82 -29.40
CA TRP A 77 -17.60 -2.47 -28.93
C TRP A 77 -16.87 -1.64 -29.97
N SER A 78 -15.87 -2.22 -30.66
CA SER A 78 -15.18 -1.53 -31.75
C SER A 78 -16.12 -1.20 -32.91
N PHE A 79 -17.01 -2.11 -33.29
CA PHE A 79 -18.03 -1.86 -34.31
C PHE A 79 -19.00 -0.74 -33.92
N ILE A 80 -19.47 -0.73 -32.66
CA ILE A 80 -20.35 0.32 -32.13
C ILE A 80 -19.63 1.68 -32.08
N CYS A 81 -18.41 1.72 -31.58
CA CYS A 81 -17.60 2.95 -31.54
C CYS A 81 -17.33 3.48 -32.95
N GLN A 82 -16.99 2.61 -33.90
CA GLN A 82 -16.77 3.02 -35.28
C GLN A 82 -18.04 3.56 -35.95
N ARG A 83 -19.22 3.04 -35.60
CA ARG A 83 -20.52 3.48 -36.12
C ARG A 83 -21.03 4.77 -35.48
N LEU A 84 -20.73 5.02 -34.20
CA LEU A 84 -21.25 6.16 -33.45
C LEU A 84 -20.27 7.33 -33.33
N LEU A 85 -18.97 7.06 -33.14
CA LEU A 85 -17.93 8.07 -32.95
C LEU A 85 -17.11 8.36 -34.20
N GLU A 86 -17.22 7.52 -35.24
CA GLU A 86 -16.30 7.49 -36.40
C GLU A 86 -14.81 7.35 -36.01
N ARG A 87 -14.53 6.98 -34.75
CA ARG A 87 -13.19 6.83 -34.18
C ARG A 87 -13.11 5.57 -33.31
N PRO A 88 -11.98 4.85 -33.32
CA PRO A 88 -11.74 3.79 -32.36
C PRO A 88 -11.55 4.41 -30.97
N LEU A 89 -12.39 4.03 -30.02
CA LEU A 89 -12.30 4.47 -28.63
C LEU A 89 -11.62 3.39 -27.81
N ALA A 90 -10.50 3.72 -27.16
CA ALA A 90 -9.79 2.78 -26.30
C ALA A 90 -10.29 2.98 -24.87
N LEU A 91 -11.34 2.24 -24.47
CA LEU A 91 -11.96 2.35 -23.14
C LEU A 91 -10.96 2.32 -21.99
N TRP A 92 -9.93 1.49 -22.13
CA TRP A 92 -8.86 1.39 -21.16
C TRP A 92 -8.07 2.70 -21.05
N GLU A 93 -7.43 3.14 -22.13
CA GLU A 93 -6.58 4.33 -22.15
C GLU A 93 -7.36 5.64 -21.90
N ASP A 94 -8.56 5.76 -22.48
CA ASP A 94 -9.31 7.02 -22.48
C ASP A 94 -10.09 7.29 -21.18
N PHE A 95 -10.39 6.24 -20.40
CA PHE A 95 -11.23 6.31 -19.19
C PHE A 95 -10.61 5.61 -17.98
N LEU A 96 -10.33 4.31 -18.10
CA LEU A 96 -10.00 3.49 -16.92
C LEU A 96 -8.58 3.73 -16.42
N GLN A 97 -7.61 3.86 -17.32
CA GLN A 97 -6.19 3.96 -17.00
C GLN A 97 -5.93 5.10 -15.99
N GLN A 98 -6.48 6.29 -16.23
CA GLN A 98 -6.28 7.43 -15.34
C GLN A 98 -6.89 7.19 -13.95
N LEU A 99 -8.04 6.54 -13.85
CA LEU A 99 -8.70 6.23 -12.57
C LEU A 99 -7.89 5.21 -11.75
N PHE A 100 -7.38 4.17 -12.42
CA PHE A 100 -6.51 3.19 -11.78
C PHE A 100 -5.18 3.81 -11.34
N LEU A 101 -4.58 4.68 -12.15
CA LEU A 101 -3.35 5.41 -11.80
C LEU A 101 -3.56 6.35 -10.61
N GLN A 102 -4.66 7.10 -10.59
CA GLN A 102 -5.00 7.97 -9.45
C GLN A 102 -5.18 7.16 -8.17
N ARG A 103 -5.88 6.02 -8.22
CA ARG A 103 -6.06 5.17 -7.05
C ARG A 103 -4.74 4.50 -6.62
N LEU A 104 -3.92 4.06 -7.57
CA LEU A 104 -2.59 3.51 -7.32
C LEU A 104 -1.69 4.51 -6.57
N GLN A 105 -1.68 5.76 -7.03
CA GLN A 105 -0.96 6.85 -6.39
C GLN A 105 -1.48 7.10 -4.97
N ALA A 106 -2.81 7.15 -4.79
CA ALA A 106 -3.42 7.36 -3.48
C ALA A 106 -3.06 6.26 -2.47
N ILE A 107 -3.19 4.98 -2.86
CA ILE A 107 -2.83 3.84 -2.01
C ILE A 107 -1.34 3.90 -1.65
N THR A 108 -0.47 4.29 -2.59
CA THR A 108 0.99 4.45 -2.38
C THR A 108 1.32 5.56 -1.40
N GLN A 109 0.73 6.72 -1.61
CA GLN A 109 0.90 7.86 -0.72
C GLN A 109 0.40 7.55 0.70
N GLU A 110 -0.79 6.97 0.83
CA GLU A 110 -1.37 6.58 2.12
C GLU A 110 -0.49 5.54 2.86
N GLY A 111 0.04 4.56 2.13
CA GLY A 111 0.97 3.58 2.69
C GLY A 111 2.23 4.23 3.24
N THR A 112 2.86 5.12 2.48
CA THR A 112 4.07 5.84 2.92
C THR A 112 3.80 6.77 4.11
N GLU A 113 2.66 7.45 4.13
CA GLU A 113 2.27 8.32 5.23
C GLU A 113 1.97 7.51 6.50
N THR A 114 1.34 6.34 6.36
CA THR A 114 1.10 5.42 7.47
C THR A 114 2.41 4.92 8.09
N ILE A 115 3.41 4.59 7.26
CA ILE A 115 4.74 4.20 7.76
C ILE A 115 5.41 5.39 8.47
N SER A 116 5.40 6.58 7.86
CA SER A 116 5.94 7.81 8.44
C SER A 116 5.32 8.15 9.80
N THR A 117 4.00 8.10 9.90
CA THR A 117 3.26 8.36 11.14
C THR A 117 3.57 7.33 12.21
N ARG A 118 3.62 6.03 11.87
CA ARG A 118 4.05 4.96 12.79
C ARG A 118 5.47 5.19 13.29
N CYS A 119 6.42 5.54 12.42
CA CYS A 119 7.79 5.85 12.82
C CYS A 119 7.83 7.02 13.82
N ARG A 120 7.08 8.09 13.55
CA ARG A 120 6.99 9.24 14.46
C ARG A 120 6.38 8.86 15.82
N GLN A 121 5.37 8.00 15.84
CA GLN A 121 4.75 7.50 17.06
C GLN A 121 5.68 6.60 17.87
N LEU A 122 6.41 5.70 17.20
CA LEU A 122 7.41 4.84 17.85
C LEU A 122 8.54 5.68 18.44
N LEU A 123 9.06 6.67 17.70
CA LEU A 123 10.09 7.57 18.20
C LEU A 123 9.59 8.44 19.37
N SER A 124 8.37 8.99 19.28
CA SER A 124 7.83 9.82 20.36
C SER A 124 7.51 9.02 21.62
N SER A 125 7.04 7.78 21.48
CA SER A 125 6.85 6.88 22.62
C SER A 125 8.18 6.50 23.26
N ALA A 126 9.19 6.14 22.47
CA ALA A 126 10.54 5.88 22.98
C ALA A 126 11.10 7.09 23.73
N LEU A 127 11.02 8.30 23.16
CA LEU A 127 11.48 9.53 23.82
C LEU A 127 10.75 9.78 25.14
N ARG A 128 9.43 9.61 25.18
CA ARG A 128 8.65 9.76 26.41
C ARG A 128 9.04 8.72 27.47
N ASP A 129 9.36 7.50 27.06
CA ASP A 129 9.79 6.44 27.99
C ASP A 129 11.19 6.72 28.57
N LEU A 130 12.08 7.38 27.80
CA LEU A 130 13.35 7.91 28.31
C LEU A 130 13.13 9.10 29.27
N GLU A 131 12.26 10.05 28.91
CA GLU A 131 11.96 11.25 29.73
C GLU A 131 11.20 10.90 31.03
N GLY A 132 10.39 9.84 31.00
CA GLY A 132 9.58 9.37 32.13
C GLY A 132 10.36 8.57 33.18
N GLN A 133 11.65 8.31 32.98
CA GLN A 133 12.51 7.73 34.00
C GLN A 133 12.70 8.75 35.14
N PRO A 134 12.18 8.50 36.36
CA PRO A 134 12.50 9.32 37.50
C PRO A 134 14.00 9.17 37.78
N THR A 135 14.62 10.30 38.11
CA THR A 135 15.91 10.35 38.79
C THR A 135 16.01 9.28 39.90
N PRO A 136 17.22 8.78 40.20
CA PRO A 136 17.42 7.77 41.24
C PRO A 136 16.65 8.19 42.51
N PRO A 137 15.89 7.28 43.14
CA PRO A 137 15.12 7.63 44.31
C PRO A 137 16.09 8.20 45.34
N GLY A 138 15.91 9.48 45.70
CA GLY A 138 16.42 10.00 46.96
C GLY A 138 16.01 9.05 48.08
N PRO A 139 16.78 8.95 49.18
CA PRO A 139 16.64 7.88 50.17
C PRO A 139 15.20 7.81 50.69
N GLY A 140 14.44 6.87 50.14
CA GLY A 140 13.08 6.57 50.56
C GLY A 140 13.09 5.82 51.89
N PRO A 141 11.94 5.74 52.57
CA PRO A 141 11.85 5.11 53.88
C PRO A 141 12.29 3.63 53.80
N PRO A 142 12.94 3.11 54.85
CA PRO A 142 13.38 1.72 54.89
C PRO A 142 12.15 0.80 54.87
N GLY A 143 11.92 0.08 53.77
CA GLY A 143 10.93 -1.02 53.73
C GLY A 143 10.14 -1.22 52.44
N SER A 144 10.19 -0.30 51.49
CA SER A 144 9.50 -0.47 50.19
C SER A 144 10.53 -0.58 49.06
N SER A 145 10.68 -1.78 48.48
CA SER A 145 11.45 -1.99 47.26
C SER A 145 10.82 -1.15 46.14
N PRO A 146 11.55 -0.21 45.50
CA PRO A 146 11.01 0.50 44.35
C PRO A 146 10.72 -0.50 43.21
N PRO A 147 9.71 -0.26 42.37
CA PRO A 147 9.53 -1.04 41.15
C PRO A 147 10.80 -0.88 40.32
N LEU A 148 11.57 -1.96 40.18
CA LEU A 148 12.81 -1.94 39.41
C LEU A 148 12.44 -1.64 37.96
N PRO A 149 12.94 -0.55 37.34
CA PRO A 149 12.63 -0.26 35.95
C PRO A 149 13.07 -1.44 35.08
N SER A 150 12.24 -1.79 34.10
CA SER A 150 12.52 -2.86 33.14
C SER A 150 13.93 -2.69 32.58
N ARG A 151 14.78 -3.73 32.64
CA ARG A 151 16.20 -3.67 32.27
C ARG A 151 16.45 -3.07 30.87
N GLY A 152 15.49 -3.22 29.96
CA GLY A 152 15.49 -2.56 28.64
C GLY A 152 15.43 -1.04 28.71
N ALA A 153 14.61 -0.44 29.59
CA ALA A 153 14.52 1.02 29.73
C ALA A 153 15.80 1.65 30.32
N LEU A 154 16.50 0.91 31.18
CA LEU A 154 17.82 1.32 31.69
C LEU A 154 18.88 1.34 30.59
N TYR A 155 18.81 0.42 29.63
CA TYR A 155 19.73 0.37 28.48
C TYR A 155 19.53 1.52 27.50
N GLU A 156 18.31 2.06 27.41
CA GLU A 156 18.04 3.26 26.61
C GLU A 156 18.53 4.53 27.32
N ALA A 157 18.37 4.61 28.65
CA ALA A 157 18.81 5.76 29.44
C ALA A 157 20.34 5.81 29.64
N ASP A 158 20.99 4.64 29.74
CA ASP A 158 22.44 4.49 29.86
C ASP A 158 22.96 3.42 28.88
N VAL A 159 23.39 3.88 27.72
CA VAL A 159 23.98 3.03 26.67
C VAL A 159 25.28 2.36 27.17
N ALA A 160 26.01 2.94 28.11
CA ALA A 160 27.20 2.31 28.67
C ALA A 160 26.83 1.08 29.51
N SER A 161 25.75 1.15 30.30
CA SER A 161 25.22 -0.02 31.02
C SER A 161 24.81 -1.16 30.07
N PHE A 162 24.31 -0.82 28.88
CA PHE A 162 23.99 -1.79 27.84
C PHE A 162 25.23 -2.41 27.21
N LEU A 163 26.22 -1.59 26.82
CA LEU A 163 27.49 -2.02 26.24
C LEU A 163 28.24 -3.02 27.13
N TRP A 164 28.24 -2.75 28.44
CA TRP A 164 28.94 -3.57 29.43
C TRP A 164 28.06 -4.65 30.08
N SER A 165 26.79 -4.75 29.69
CA SER A 165 25.94 -5.85 30.14
C SER A 165 26.43 -7.17 29.52
N GLU A 166 26.43 -8.26 30.28
CA GLU A 166 26.69 -9.59 29.73
C GLU A 166 25.35 -10.29 29.42
N ALA A 167 25.18 -10.75 28.18
CA ALA A 167 23.98 -11.46 27.74
C ALA A 167 24.33 -12.75 27.00
N GLN A 168 23.48 -13.78 27.15
CA GLN A 168 23.68 -15.09 26.52
C GLN A 168 23.73 -15.02 24.97
N GLY A 169 23.13 -13.98 24.37
CA GLY A 169 23.15 -13.74 22.93
C GLY A 169 24.39 -12.99 22.42
N ASP A 170 25.35 -12.62 23.27
CA ASP A 170 26.52 -11.84 22.85
C ASP A 170 27.45 -12.65 21.93
N LEU A 171 27.56 -13.95 22.17
CA LEU A 171 28.36 -14.85 21.37
C LEU A 171 27.59 -15.36 20.15
N LEU A 172 28.29 -15.60 19.04
CA LEU A 172 27.69 -16.25 17.88
C LEU A 172 27.21 -17.65 18.24
N SER A 173 26.10 -18.09 17.65
CA SER A 173 25.59 -19.46 17.84
C SER A 173 26.58 -20.55 17.41
N ASP A 174 27.59 -20.20 16.59
CA ASP A 174 28.67 -21.10 16.15
C ASP A 174 29.96 -20.98 16.98
N ALA A 175 29.96 -20.16 18.05
CA ALA A 175 31.10 -20.13 18.96
C ALA A 175 31.22 -21.47 19.70
N ALA A 176 32.44 -22.02 19.75
CA ALA A 176 32.73 -23.35 20.29
C ALA A 176 32.30 -23.59 21.76
N TRP A 177 31.93 -22.53 22.48
CA TRP A 177 31.57 -22.54 23.90
C TRP A 177 30.06 -22.38 24.17
N VAL A 178 29.22 -22.30 23.13
CA VAL A 178 27.76 -22.16 23.25
C VAL A 178 27.08 -23.53 23.18
N SER A 179 26.18 -23.82 24.13
CA SER A 179 25.49 -25.12 24.15
C SER A 179 24.60 -25.32 22.92
N VAL A 180 24.45 -26.57 22.45
CA VAL A 180 23.68 -26.90 21.25
C VAL A 180 22.21 -26.44 21.35
N SER A 181 21.65 -26.42 22.57
CA SER A 181 20.30 -25.94 22.88
C SER A 181 20.13 -24.41 22.74
N GLN A 182 21.22 -23.65 22.61
CA GLN A 182 21.23 -22.18 22.51
C GLN A 182 21.49 -21.69 21.08
N ARG A 183 21.64 -22.60 20.10
CA ARG A 183 21.80 -22.25 18.69
C ARG A 183 20.46 -21.84 18.09
N GLY A 184 20.22 -20.53 18.01
CA GLY A 184 19.04 -19.96 17.36
C GLY A 184 19.34 -19.49 15.93
N PRO A 185 18.33 -19.23 15.09
CA PRO A 185 18.49 -18.66 13.75
C PRO A 185 18.92 -17.17 13.77
N GLN A 186 19.48 -16.66 14.87
CA GLN A 186 19.91 -15.28 14.96
C GLN A 186 21.13 -15.04 14.08
N HIS A 187 20.94 -14.19 13.06
CA HIS A 187 21.92 -13.95 12.00
C HIS A 187 23.06 -13.00 12.42
N ARG A 188 22.95 -12.33 13.57
CA ARG A 188 23.96 -11.38 14.12
C ARG A 188 24.22 -11.67 15.59
N SER A 189 25.49 -11.60 16.01
CA SER A 189 25.89 -11.73 17.42
C SER A 189 25.47 -10.49 18.21
N GLY A 190 25.00 -10.68 19.45
CA GLY A 190 24.62 -9.61 20.37
C GLY A 190 25.79 -8.68 20.71
N LEU A 191 27.03 -9.21 20.71
CA LEU A 191 28.23 -8.38 20.86
C LEU A 191 28.39 -7.43 19.68
N ALA A 192 28.17 -7.89 18.45
CA ALA A 192 28.22 -7.03 17.28
C ALA A 192 27.14 -5.93 17.33
N MET A 193 25.95 -6.25 17.86
CA MET A 193 24.89 -5.25 18.07
C MET A 193 25.25 -4.24 19.15
N LYS A 194 25.85 -4.70 20.26
CA LYS A 194 26.37 -3.84 21.32
C LYS A 194 27.46 -2.92 20.83
N THR A 195 28.45 -3.40 20.07
CA THR A 195 29.51 -2.54 19.52
C THR A 195 28.98 -1.42 18.63
N GLN A 196 27.78 -1.57 18.08
CA GLN A 196 27.10 -0.57 17.27
C GLN A 196 26.11 0.29 18.08
N ALA A 197 26.08 0.12 19.41
CA ALA A 197 25.12 0.74 20.32
C ALA A 197 23.64 0.54 19.90
N LEU A 198 23.33 -0.60 19.26
CA LEU A 198 21.97 -0.96 18.88
C LEU A 198 21.22 -1.46 20.12
N THR A 199 20.62 -0.51 20.84
CA THR A 199 19.80 -0.80 22.01
C THR A 199 18.53 -1.58 21.62
N PRO A 200 17.87 -2.28 22.56
CA PRO A 200 16.65 -3.03 22.27
C PRO A 200 15.54 -2.20 21.63
N CYS A 201 15.39 -0.92 22.00
CA CYS A 201 14.43 -0.02 21.38
C CYS A 201 14.75 0.23 19.90
N VAL A 202 16.03 0.48 19.58
CA VAL A 202 16.47 0.66 18.19
C VAL A 202 16.24 -0.62 17.39
N GLN A 203 16.50 -1.78 17.98
CA GLN A 203 16.24 -3.07 17.33
C GLN A 203 14.76 -3.27 17.02
N ILE A 204 13.87 -3.02 17.99
CA ILE A 204 12.42 -3.14 17.82
C ILE A 204 11.91 -2.14 16.77
N PHE A 205 12.43 -0.92 16.79
CA PHE A 205 12.11 0.10 15.80
C PHE A 205 12.50 -0.36 14.39
N CYS A 206 13.75 -0.80 14.20
CA CYS A 206 14.24 -1.27 12.91
C CYS A 206 13.45 -2.48 12.42
N SER A 207 13.18 -3.48 13.27
CA SER A 207 12.39 -4.65 12.85
C SER A 207 10.96 -4.27 12.47
N SER A 208 10.31 -3.36 13.22
CA SER A 208 8.96 -2.89 12.92
C SER A 208 8.90 -2.11 11.61
N LEU A 209 9.92 -1.27 11.34
CA LEU A 209 10.04 -0.54 10.09
C LEU A 209 10.29 -1.50 8.91
N ASP A 210 11.21 -2.45 9.07
CA ASP A 210 11.52 -3.46 8.05
C ASP A 210 10.29 -4.31 7.71
N ASP A 211 9.53 -4.74 8.72
CA ASP A 211 8.28 -5.48 8.51
C ASP A 211 7.25 -4.63 7.75
N ALA A 212 7.05 -3.37 8.14
CA ALA A 212 6.11 -2.48 7.45
C ALA A 212 6.51 -2.18 6.00
N LEU A 213 7.82 -2.02 5.75
CA LEU A 213 8.35 -1.83 4.39
C LEU A 213 8.23 -3.11 3.56
N ARG A 214 8.50 -4.26 4.15
CA ARG A 214 8.39 -5.56 3.49
C ARG A 214 6.95 -5.86 3.08
N ASP A 215 5.99 -5.68 3.99
CA ASP A 215 4.56 -5.85 3.67
C ASP A 215 4.14 -4.94 2.52
N ARG A 216 4.67 -3.71 2.49
CA ARG A 216 4.37 -2.77 1.43
C ARG A 216 4.98 -3.15 0.09
N LEU A 217 6.20 -3.68 0.12
CA LEU A 217 6.92 -4.14 -1.06
C LEU A 217 6.26 -5.39 -1.65
N ASP A 218 5.78 -6.31 -0.81
CA ASP A 218 5.00 -7.47 -1.24
C ASP A 218 3.72 -7.05 -1.98
N ASP A 219 2.99 -6.07 -1.45
CA ASP A 219 1.79 -5.53 -2.11
C ASP A 219 2.12 -4.84 -3.46
N LEU A 220 3.25 -4.11 -3.54
CA LEU A 220 3.73 -3.49 -4.77
C LEU A 220 4.14 -4.51 -5.85
N GLN A 221 4.71 -5.64 -5.47
CA GLN A 221 5.14 -6.68 -6.42
C GLN A 221 3.98 -7.22 -7.26
N HIS A 222 2.76 -7.21 -6.74
CA HIS A 222 1.56 -7.64 -7.48
C HIS A 222 1.19 -6.71 -8.64
N TYR A 223 1.71 -5.48 -8.63
CA TYR A 223 1.52 -4.52 -9.72
C TYR A 223 2.61 -4.53 -10.77
N LEU A 224 3.79 -5.04 -10.42
CA LEU A 224 4.91 -5.13 -11.33
C LEU A 224 4.69 -6.31 -12.29
N PRO A 225 5.13 -6.18 -13.55
CA PRO A 225 5.22 -7.34 -14.42
C PRO A 225 6.09 -8.38 -13.73
N SER A 226 5.57 -9.60 -13.58
CA SER A 226 6.37 -10.68 -13.04
C SER A 226 7.56 -10.93 -13.99
N ASP A 227 8.78 -10.95 -13.47
CA ASP A 227 10.04 -11.16 -14.23
C ASP A 227 10.12 -12.55 -14.92
N ASN A 228 9.02 -13.31 -14.95
CA ASN A 228 8.92 -14.65 -15.53
C ASN A 228 8.46 -14.66 -17.00
N THR A 229 8.11 -13.52 -17.60
CA THR A 229 7.78 -13.43 -19.05
C THR A 229 9.04 -13.24 -19.91
N GLY A 230 10.02 -14.14 -19.77
CA GLY A 230 11.31 -14.02 -20.49
C GLY A 230 12.12 -15.30 -20.65
N ARG A 231 11.52 -16.49 -20.44
CA ARG A 231 12.20 -17.79 -20.66
C ARG A 231 11.38 -18.82 -21.42
N GLU A 232 10.43 -18.39 -22.25
CA GLU A 232 9.80 -19.26 -23.24
C GLU A 232 9.85 -18.61 -24.62
N THR A 233 11.06 -18.50 -25.16
CA THR A 233 11.33 -18.59 -26.61
C THR A 233 12.83 -18.79 -26.80
N ASP A 234 13.20 -20.01 -27.21
CA ASP A 234 14.14 -20.31 -28.31
C ASP A 234 14.95 -21.60 -28.01
N GLY A 235 14.75 -22.63 -28.84
CA GLY A 235 15.58 -23.85 -28.90
C GLY A 235 14.83 -25.18 -28.75
#